data_AF-A0AAI8QGT3-F1
#
_entry.id   AF-A0AAI8QGT3-F1
#
_cell.length_a   1.000
_cell.length_b   1.000
_cell.length_c   1.000
_cell.angle_alpha   90.00
_cell.angle_beta   90.00
_cell.angle_gamma   90.00
#
_symmetry.space_group_name_H-M   'P 1'
#
loop_
_entity.id
_entity.type
_entity.pdbx_description
1 polymer ?
#
loop_
_entity_poly.entity_id
_entity_poly.type
_entity_poly.pdbx_seq_one_letter_code
_entity_poly.pdbx_strand_id
1 'polypeptide(L)' 'MTIPLHNTSFSYKNTTLFNHTCLDKTILQENSLDLIITSPPYNVGIEYNSNEDSNSYESYLEFSQKWIGNCYL' A
#
# COMPACT_ATOMS: atom_id res chain seq x y z
N MET A 1 14.53 20.07 -15.65
CA MET A 1 13.31 19.60 -16.35
C MET A 1 12.43 18.95 -15.31
N THR A 2 11.52 19.71 -14.70
CA THR A 2 10.59 19.21 -13.68
C THR A 2 9.40 18.59 -14.41
N ILE A 3 9.31 17.26 -14.35
CA ILE A 3 8.11 16.54 -14.79
C ILE A 3 7.00 16.89 -13.78
N PRO A 4 5.82 17.37 -14.20
CA PRO A 4 4.74 17.62 -13.26
C PRO A 4 4.28 16.29 -12.68
N LEU A 5 4.21 16.19 -11.35
CA LEU A 5 3.52 15.11 -10.65
C LEU A 5 2.05 15.15 -11.10
N HIS A 6 1.68 14.30 -12.05
CA HIS A 6 0.27 14.07 -12.39
C HIS A 6 -0.44 13.65 -11.11
N ASN A 7 -1.53 14.34 -10.75
CA ASN A 7 -2.35 14.11 -9.55
C ASN A 7 -2.66 12.60 -9.34
N THR A 8 -1.89 11.92 -8.50
CA THR A 8 -2.13 10.52 -8.06
C THR A 8 -2.98 10.46 -6.79
N SER A 9 -3.65 11.55 -6.42
CA SER A 9 -4.53 11.59 -5.27
C SER A 9 -5.82 12.35 -5.52
N PHE A 10 -6.87 11.91 -4.85
CA PHE A 10 -8.18 12.56 -4.78
C PHE A 10 -8.39 13.05 -3.34
N SER A 11 -8.77 14.32 -3.18
CA SER A 11 -9.04 14.90 -1.86
C SER A 11 -10.49 15.37 -1.76
N TYR A 12 -11.15 15.05 -0.65
CA TYR A 12 -12.48 15.52 -0.31
C TYR A 12 -12.57 15.77 1.20
N LYS A 13 -12.87 17.02 1.59
CA LYS A 13 -12.85 17.47 2.99
C LYS A 13 -11.52 17.13 3.67
N ASN A 14 -11.54 16.34 4.74
CA ASN A 14 -10.38 15.90 5.51
C ASN A 14 -9.88 14.50 5.10
N THR A 15 -10.28 14.01 3.92
CA THR A 15 -9.88 12.71 3.41
C THR A 15 -9.08 12.86 2.13
N THR A 16 -7.98 12.13 2.04
CA THR A 16 -7.19 11.99 0.82
C THR A 16 -7.07 10.51 0.47
N LEU A 17 -7.37 10.19 -0.79
CA LEU A 17 -7.22 8.87 -1.40
C LEU A 17 -6.03 8.91 -2.35
N PHE A 18 -5.06 8.02 -2.16
CA PHE A 18 -3.89 7.89 -3.03
C PHE A 18 -4.06 6.69 -3.94
N ASN A 19 -3.94 6.87 -5.25
CA ASN A 19 -3.81 5.78 -6.20
C ASN A 19 -2.33 5.40 -6.30
N HIS A 20 -1.88 4.54 -5.38
CA HIS A 20 -0.48 4.17 -5.25
C HIS A 20 -0.33 2.75 -4.68
N THR A 21 0.85 2.16 -4.89
CA THR A 21 1.27 0.98 -4.10
C THR A 21 1.59 1.40 -2.67
N CYS A 22 1.16 0.61 -1.68
CA CYS A 22 1.50 0.81 -0.26
C CYS A 22 2.99 0.57 0.04
N LEU A 23 3.73 0.00 -0.92
CA LEU A 23 5.17 -0.21 -0.79
C LEU A 23 5.98 1.08 -0.99
N ASP A 24 5.37 2.14 -1.53
CA ASP A 24 6.05 3.43 -1.70
C ASP A 24 6.04 4.23 -0.39
N LYS A 25 7.23 4.36 0.20
CA LYS A 25 7.49 5.09 1.44
C LYS A 25 7.47 6.62 1.26
N THR A 26 7.52 7.12 0.03
CA THR A 26 7.66 8.55 -0.24
C THR A 26 6.34 9.32 -0.21
N ILE A 27 5.21 8.60 -0.12
CA ILE A 27 3.87 9.17 -0.18
C ILE A 27 3.46 9.85 1.13
N LEU A 28 3.88 9.29 2.27
CA LEU A 28 3.54 9.78 3.60
C LEU A 28 4.77 10.29 4.33
N GLN A 29 4.57 11.29 5.19
CA GLN A 29 5.63 11.76 6.08
C GLN A 29 5.84 10.76 7.23
N GLU A 30 7.08 10.58 7.67
CA GLU A 30 7.39 9.78 8.85
C GLU A 30 6.64 10.31 10.09
N ASN A 31 6.20 9.41 10.98
CA ASN A 31 5.46 9.75 12.19
C ASN A 31 4.20 10.63 11.97
N SER A 32 3.53 10.50 10.82
CA SER A 32 2.34 11.30 10.46
C SER A 32 0.99 10.62 10.76
N LEU A 33 1.01 9.37 11.22
CA LEU A 33 -0.20 8.56 11.44
C LEU A 33 -0.33 8.15 12.91
N ASP A 34 -1.49 8.42 13.51
CA ASP A 34 -1.83 7.94 14.86
C ASP A 34 -2.38 6.51 14.88
N LEU A 35 -3.02 6.08 13.79
CA LEU A 35 -3.68 4.77 13.67
C LEU A 35 -3.61 4.26 12.24
N ILE A 36 -3.23 2.99 12.10
CA ILE A 36 -3.23 2.27 10.83
C ILE A 36 -4.29 1.16 10.90
N ILE A 37 -5.23 1.17 9.96
CA ILE A 37 -6.23 0.10 9.79
C ILE A 37 -5.97 -0.54 8.43
N THR A 38 -5.79 -1.85 8.41
CA THR A 38 -5.44 -2.59 7.19
C THR A 38 -6.17 -3.92 7.11
N SER A 39 -6.46 -4.36 5.89
CA SER A 39 -6.90 -5.71 5.53
C SER A 39 -6.07 -6.14 4.31
N PRO A 40 -4.80 -6.53 4.52
CA PRO A 40 -3.87 -6.82 3.42
C PRO A 40 -4.31 -8.09 2.66
N PRO A 41 -3.73 -8.37 1.48
CA PRO A 41 -3.86 -9.67 0.84
C PRO A 41 -3.44 -10.79 1.81
N TYR A 42 -4.21 -11.88 1.86
CA TYR A 42 -3.98 -12.97 2.82
C TYR A 42 -3.32 -14.21 2.21
N ASN A 43 -3.16 -14.29 0.87
CA ASN A 43 -2.56 -15.42 0.18
C ASN A 43 -3.23 -16.76 0.54
N VAL A 44 -4.56 -16.78 0.50
CA VAL A 44 -5.41 -17.93 0.89
C VAL A 44 -5.97 -18.68 -0.32
N GLY A 45 -5.52 -18.36 -1.54
CA GLY A 45 -5.93 -19.06 -2.75
C GLY A 45 -7.37 -18.76 -3.18
N ILE A 46 -7.92 -17.62 -2.77
CA ILE A 46 -9.25 -17.18 -3.22
C ILE A 46 -9.08 -16.45 -4.56
N GLU A 47 -9.81 -16.88 -5.58
CA GLU A 47 -9.86 -16.17 -6.87
C GLU A 47 -10.55 -14.82 -6.70
N TYR A 48 -9.75 -13.75 -6.58
CA TYR A 48 -10.23 -12.39 -6.78
C TYR A 48 -10.11 -12.06 -8.28
N ASN A 49 -11.14 -11.41 -8.85
CA ASN A 49 -11.29 -11.13 -10.30
C ASN A 49 -9.98 -10.93 -11.10
N SER A 50 -9.03 -10.13 -10.59
CA SER A 50 -7.79 -9.77 -11.30
C SER A 50 -6.50 -10.08 -10.55
N ASN A 51 -6.56 -10.68 -9.36
CA ASN A 51 -5.38 -10.91 -8.52
C ASN A 51 -5.20 -12.41 -8.29
N GLU A 52 -4.10 -12.96 -8.81
CA GLU A 52 -3.66 -14.31 -8.49
C GLU A 52 -3.19 -14.36 -7.02
N ASP A 53 -4.06 -14.85 -6.13
CA ASP A 53 -3.80 -15.05 -4.70
C ASP A 53 -3.12 -16.41 -4.43
N SER A 54 -2.25 -16.84 -5.35
CA SER A 54 -1.57 -18.13 -5.37
C SER A 54 -0.03 -18.00 -5.39
N ASN A 55 0.48 -16.87 -4.88
CA ASN A 55 1.92 -16.65 -4.77
C ASN A 55 2.57 -17.69 -3.84
N SER A 56 3.86 -17.96 -4.05
CA SER A 56 4.61 -18.78 -3.11
C SER A 56 4.57 -18.17 -1.71
N TYR A 57 4.62 -19.00 -0.69
CA TYR A 57 4.62 -18.54 0.69
C TYR A 57 5.79 -17.58 0.97
N GLU A 58 6.95 -17.84 0.37
CA GLU A 58 8.13 -16.97 0.45
C GLU A 58 7.82 -15.58 -0.13
N SER A 59 7.18 -15.51 -1.30
CA SER A 59 6.81 -14.25 -1.95
C SER A 59 5.81 -13.47 -1.10
N TYR A 60 4.85 -14.16 -0.48
CA TYR A 60 3.90 -13.57 0.46
C TYR A 60 4.59 -13.00 1.70
N LEU A 61 5.56 -13.72 2.29
CA LEU A 61 6.33 -13.24 3.43
C LEU A 61 7.19 -12.03 3.07
N GLU A 62 7.88 -12.05 1.93
CA GLU A 62 8.68 -10.92 1.46
C GLU A 62 7.84 -9.67 1.22
N PHE A 63 6.67 -9.82 0.59
CA PHE A 63 5.71 -8.74 0.44
C PHE A 63 5.24 -8.23 1.80
N SER A 64 4.89 -9.15 2.71
CA SER A 64 4.37 -8.81 4.04
C SER A 64 5.36 -8.03 4.87
N GLN A 65 6.62 -8.47 4.89
CA GLN A 65 7.69 -7.78 5.58
C GLN A 65 7.89 -6.35 5.06
N LYS A 66 7.81 -6.13 3.74
CA LYS A 66 7.97 -4.81 3.14
C LYS A 66 6.86 -3.85 3.55
N TRP A 67 5.59 -4.22 3.40
CA TRP A 67 4.50 -3.30 3.73
C TRP A 67 4.35 -3.09 5.24
N ILE A 68 4.55 -4.13 6.06
CA ILE A 68 4.54 -4.00 7.53
C ILE A 68 5.67 -3.07 7.98
N GLY A 69 6.86 -3.19 7.37
CA GLY A 69 7.99 -2.30 7.65
C GLY A 69 7.68 -0.82 7.38
N ASN A 70 6.77 -0.52 6.45
CA ASN A 70 6.34 0.86 6.18
C ASN A 70 5.38 1.40 7.25
N CYS A 71 4.68 0.53 7.98
CA CYS A 71 3.76 0.93 9.04
C CYS A 71 4.46 1.37 10.34
N TYR A 72 5.76 1.11 10.48
CA TYR A 72 6.56 1.48 11.65
C TYR A 72 7.42 2.74 11.44
N LEU A 73 7.27 3.44 10.31
CA LEU A 73 8.02 4.66 9.96
C LEU A 73 7.29 5.94 10.40
#